data_AF-A0A9E3M8Z0-F1
#
_entry.id   AF-A0A9E3M8Z0-F1
#
_cell.length_a   1.000
_cell.length_b   1.000
_cell.length_c   1.000
_cell.angle_alpha   90.00
_cell.angle_beta   90.00
_cell.angle_gamma   90.00
#
_symmetry.space_group_name_H-M   'P 1'
#
loop_
_entity.id
_entity.type
_entity.pdbx_description
1 polymer ?
#
loop_
_entity_poly.entity_id
_entity_poly.type
_entity_poly.pdbx_seq_one_letter_code
_entity_poly.pdbx_strand_id
1 'polypeptide(L)'
;MAENKNDINRRHFLRNGLWAACLTGLGAITGALSRKCSAQNLFWQIDPEICIACGNCATYCVLEESAVKCVHAYAMCGYCRICFGFFGPEPHDINDAAENQLCPTGAIIRKYLKDDDPYYEYTIDEPLCMGCGKCVLGCNTFGNGSLFLQVRHDRCLNCNECSIAVACPSGAYKRVPADKPYLLKRADSA
;
A
#
# COMPACT_ATOMS: atom_id res chain seq x y z
N MET A 1 45.88 3.74 64.36
CA MET A 1 45.43 4.18 63.02
C MET A 1 45.46 2.96 62.12
N ALA A 2 44.29 2.42 61.76
CA ALA A 2 44.19 1.22 60.93
C ALA A 2 44.46 1.60 59.47
N GLU A 3 45.59 1.17 58.95
CA GLU A 3 45.93 1.30 57.53
C GLU A 3 45.17 0.23 56.75
N ASN A 4 44.03 0.60 56.18
CA ASN A 4 43.22 -0.29 55.36
C ASN A 4 43.82 -0.35 53.94
N LYS A 5 44.78 -1.24 53.75
CA LYS A 5 45.40 -1.48 52.44
C LYS A 5 44.40 -2.27 51.60
N ASN A 6 43.65 -1.57 50.75
CA ASN A 6 42.82 -2.17 49.72
C ASN A 6 43.73 -2.86 48.69
N ASP A 7 44.18 -4.07 49.01
CA ASP A 7 44.89 -4.91 48.05
C ASP A 7 43.88 -5.35 46.98
N ILE A 8 43.96 -4.70 45.82
CA ILE A 8 43.21 -5.08 44.64
C ILE A 8 43.67 -6.49 44.25
N ASN A 9 42.94 -7.48 44.76
CA ASN A 9 43.22 -8.88 44.48
C ASN A 9 43.04 -9.13 42.98
N ARG A 10 44.04 -9.72 42.30
CA ARG A 10 43.99 -10.05 40.86
C ARG A 10 42.67 -10.71 40.46
N ARG A 11 42.14 -11.57 41.32
CA ARG A 11 40.86 -12.26 41.10
C ARG A 11 39.66 -11.30 41.09
N HIS A 12 39.68 -10.28 41.93
CA HIS A 12 38.65 -9.24 42.01
C HIS A 12 38.71 -8.31 40.79
N PHE A 13 39.91 -7.92 40.36
CA PHE A 13 40.12 -7.12 39.15
C PHE A 13 39.66 -7.85 37.88
N LEU A 14 40.05 -9.12 37.71
CA LEU A 14 39.63 -9.94 36.56
C LEU A 14 38.12 -10.18 36.56
N ARG A 15 37.52 -10.45 37.72
CA ARG A 15 36.06 -10.61 37.84
C ARG A 15 35.34 -9.33 37.45
N ASN A 16 35.74 -8.18 37.99
CA ASN A 16 35.06 -6.92 37.71
C ASN A 16 35.27 -6.45 36.26
N GLY A 17 36.46 -6.69 35.68
CA GLY A 17 36.72 -6.42 34.27
C GLY A 17 35.88 -7.29 33.33
N LEU A 18 35.73 -8.59 33.65
CA LEU A 18 34.87 -9.50 32.90
C LEU A 18 33.39 -9.08 32.99
N TRP A 19 32.92 -8.72 34.18
CA TRP A 19 31.56 -8.22 34.39
C TRP A 19 31.30 -6.92 33.64
N ALA A 20 32.24 -5.97 33.68
CA ALA A 20 32.14 -4.73 32.93
C ALA A 20 32.06 -5.00 31.43
N ALA A 21 32.94 -5.86 30.89
CA ALA A 21 32.95 -6.23 29.47
C ALA A 21 31.67 -6.96 29.04
N CYS A 22 31.13 -7.86 29.87
CA CYS A 22 29.86 -8.51 29.62
C CYS A 22 28.71 -7.49 29.60
N LEU A 23 28.68 -6.54 30.53
CA LEU A 23 27.64 -5.50 30.59
C LEU A 23 27.71 -4.54 29.40
N THR A 24 28.89 -4.09 28.99
CA THR A 24 29.04 -3.28 27.76
C THR A 24 28.73 -4.09 26.51
N GLY A 25 29.12 -5.36 26.45
CA GLY A 25 28.76 -6.26 25.35
C GLY A 25 27.26 -6.44 25.21
N LEU A 26 26.56 -6.73 26.31
CA LEU A 26 25.11 -6.81 26.36
C LEU A 26 24.45 -5.48 25.99
N GLY A 27 24.91 -4.35 26.57
CA GLY A 27 24.39 -3.03 26.25
C GLY A 27 24.55 -2.65 24.78
N ALA A 28 25.68 -2.97 24.16
CA ALA A 28 25.93 -2.73 22.75
C ALA A 28 25.04 -3.60 21.84
N ILE A 29 24.88 -4.88 22.18
CA ILE A 29 24.00 -5.81 21.46
C ILE A 29 22.55 -5.36 21.56
N THR A 30 22.07 -5.05 22.77
CA THR A 30 20.70 -4.56 22.99
C THR A 30 20.46 -3.23 22.26
N GLY A 31 21.41 -2.28 22.32
CA GLY A 31 21.30 -1.01 21.60
C GLY A 31 21.25 -1.18 20.07
N ALA A 32 22.06 -2.10 19.52
CA ALA A 32 22.05 -2.40 18.09
C ALA A 32 20.75 -3.11 17.65
N LEU A 33 20.25 -4.05 18.46
CA LEU A 33 19.00 -4.77 18.19
C LEU A 33 17.77 -3.88 18.34
N SER A 34 17.72 -2.97 19.32
CA SER A 34 16.60 -2.02 19.48
C SER A 34 16.48 -1.07 18.29
N ARG A 35 17.59 -0.63 17.68
CA ARG A 35 17.54 0.14 16.42
C ARG A 35 16.99 -0.68 15.25
N LYS A 36 17.31 -1.97 15.18
CA LYS A 36 16.75 -2.88 14.16
C LYS A 36 15.30 -3.26 14.44
N CYS A 37 14.86 -3.29 15.69
CA CYS A 37 13.48 -3.62 16.05
C CYS A 37 12.54 -2.41 15.92
N SER A 38 13.05 -1.20 16.15
CA SER A 38 12.39 0.06 15.78
C SER A 38 12.34 0.29 14.26
N ALA A 39 12.91 -0.62 13.46
CA ALA A 39 12.91 -0.51 12.01
C ALA A 39 11.54 -0.94 11.44
N GLN A 40 10.74 0.10 11.19
CA GLN A 40 9.65 0.19 10.24
C GLN A 40 8.36 -0.51 10.67
N ASN A 41 7.40 0.30 11.12
CA ASN A 41 5.99 -0.07 11.03
C ASN A 41 5.72 -0.47 9.58
N LEU A 42 5.61 -1.77 9.34
CA LEU A 42 5.34 -2.28 8.01
C LEU A 42 3.83 -2.18 7.75
N PHE A 43 3.47 -1.79 6.54
CA PHE A 43 2.09 -1.79 6.08
C PHE A 43 1.90 -2.80 4.97
N TRP A 44 0.69 -3.30 4.84
CA TRP A 44 0.28 -4.03 3.64
C TRP A 44 0.11 -3.05 2.48
N GLN A 45 0.66 -3.41 1.33
CA GLN A 45 0.44 -2.67 0.10
C GLN A 45 0.34 -3.61 -1.11
N ILE A 46 -0.39 -3.17 -2.12
CA ILE A 46 -0.55 -3.86 -3.40
C ILE A 46 0.53 -3.38 -4.37
N ASP A 47 1.23 -4.31 -4.98
CA ASP A 47 2.06 -4.05 -6.15
C ASP A 47 1.17 -3.96 -7.40
N PRO A 48 1.04 -2.78 -8.03
CA PRO A 48 0.13 -2.57 -9.14
C PRO A 48 0.61 -3.23 -10.44
N GLU A 49 1.87 -3.65 -10.54
CA GLU A 49 2.40 -4.37 -11.71
C GLU A 49 2.09 -5.88 -11.66
N ILE A 50 1.88 -6.43 -10.45
CA ILE A 50 1.55 -7.85 -10.25
C ILE A 50 0.04 -8.05 -10.10
N CYS A 51 -0.70 -6.99 -9.74
CA CYS A 51 -2.14 -7.07 -9.51
C CYS A 51 -2.90 -7.39 -10.81
N ILE A 52 -3.66 -8.50 -10.79
CA ILE A 52 -4.52 -8.92 -11.92
C ILE A 52 -5.99 -8.45 -11.78
N ALA A 53 -6.28 -7.56 -10.82
CA ALA A 53 -7.62 -7.03 -10.57
C ALA A 53 -8.71 -8.11 -10.38
N CYS A 54 -8.40 -9.18 -9.63
CA CYS A 54 -9.27 -10.34 -9.44
C CYS A 54 -10.60 -10.10 -8.69
N GLY A 55 -10.81 -8.94 -8.06
CA GLY A 55 -12.01 -8.64 -7.27
C GLY A 55 -11.97 -9.02 -5.79
N ASN A 56 -11.05 -9.88 -5.35
CA ASN A 56 -10.98 -10.36 -3.96
C ASN A 56 -10.75 -9.25 -2.92
N CYS A 57 -10.20 -8.10 -3.33
CA CYS A 57 -10.02 -6.95 -2.45
C CYS A 57 -11.34 -6.38 -1.90
N ALA A 58 -12.44 -6.57 -2.63
CA ALA A 58 -13.76 -6.10 -2.22
C ALA A 58 -14.48 -7.07 -1.27
N THR A 59 -14.07 -8.33 -1.21
CA THR A 59 -14.82 -9.40 -0.51
C THR A 59 -14.09 -9.97 0.70
N TYR A 60 -12.75 -10.01 0.67
CA TYR A 60 -11.94 -10.60 1.75
C TYR A 60 -11.45 -9.58 2.78
N CYS A 61 -11.81 -8.30 2.66
CA CYS A 61 -11.48 -7.34 3.70
C CYS A 61 -12.30 -7.65 4.96
N VAL A 62 -11.66 -7.55 6.14
CA VAL A 62 -12.36 -7.69 7.42
C VAL A 62 -13.22 -6.47 7.76
N LEU A 63 -12.99 -5.35 7.07
CA LEU A 63 -13.82 -4.16 7.15
C LEU A 63 -15.02 -4.32 6.22
N GLU A 64 -16.18 -3.83 6.65
CA GLU A 64 -17.38 -3.76 5.81
C GLU A 64 -17.12 -2.97 4.52
N GLU A 65 -16.51 -1.80 4.64
CA GLU A 65 -16.01 -1.03 3.51
C GLU A 65 -14.50 -1.23 3.39
N SER A 66 -14.10 -1.94 2.33
CA SER A 66 -12.70 -2.35 2.11
C SER A 66 -11.71 -1.18 2.26
N ALA A 67 -10.59 -1.46 2.91
CA ALA A 67 -9.46 -0.52 2.97
C ALA A 67 -8.77 -0.35 1.60
N VAL A 68 -9.08 -1.18 0.61
CA VAL A 68 -8.50 -1.07 -0.73
C VAL A 68 -9.35 -0.16 -1.60
N LYS A 69 -8.72 0.83 -2.23
CA LYS A 69 -9.38 1.78 -3.12
C LYS A 69 -8.70 1.80 -4.48
N CYS A 70 -9.48 2.14 -5.50
CA CYS A 70 -8.91 2.55 -6.78
C CYS A 70 -8.24 3.91 -6.59
N VAL A 71 -7.04 4.07 -7.15
CA VAL A 71 -6.29 5.31 -7.20
C VAL A 71 -5.95 5.64 -8.65
N HIS A 72 -5.79 6.93 -8.91
CA HIS A 72 -5.57 7.46 -10.25
C HIS A 72 -4.21 8.15 -10.35
N ALA A 73 -3.31 7.63 -11.18
CA ALA A 73 -2.11 8.32 -11.61
C ALA A 73 -2.43 9.29 -12.75
N TYR A 74 -2.86 10.51 -12.39
CA TYR A 74 -3.21 11.57 -13.35
C TYR A 74 -2.10 11.85 -14.37
N ALA A 75 -0.84 11.82 -13.95
CA ALA A 75 0.33 12.04 -14.82
C ALA A 75 0.49 10.99 -15.93
N MET A 76 -0.16 9.83 -15.79
CA MET A 76 -0.19 8.78 -16.81
C MET A 76 -1.48 8.82 -17.64
N CYS A 77 -2.54 9.46 -17.17
CA CYS A 77 -3.87 9.34 -17.76
C CYS A 77 -3.96 10.00 -19.13
N GLY A 78 -4.66 9.34 -20.06
CA GLY A 78 -4.93 9.88 -21.39
C GLY A 78 -6.17 10.77 -21.45
N TYR A 79 -6.91 10.90 -20.34
CA TYR A 79 -8.15 11.68 -20.25
C TYR A 79 -9.17 11.36 -21.36
N CYS A 80 -9.26 10.08 -21.73
CA CYS A 80 -10.01 9.62 -22.90
C CYS A 80 -11.49 9.98 -22.83
N ARG A 81 -12.11 10.37 -23.95
CA ARG A 81 -13.57 10.44 -24.06
C ARG A 81 -14.24 9.10 -23.75
N ILE A 82 -13.67 8.01 -24.27
CA ILE A 82 -14.10 6.63 -24.03
C ILE A 82 -13.02 5.97 -23.18
N CYS A 83 -13.21 5.97 -21.86
CA CYS A 83 -12.33 5.28 -20.94
C CYS A 83 -12.88 3.90 -20.61
N PHE A 84 -12.17 2.84 -20.99
CA PHE A 84 -12.55 1.45 -20.65
C PHE A 84 -12.42 1.11 -19.15
N GLY A 85 -11.83 2.00 -18.35
CA GLY A 85 -11.93 1.92 -16.89
C GLY A 85 -13.26 2.44 -16.35
N PHE A 86 -13.97 3.27 -17.12
CA PHE A 86 -15.27 3.83 -16.75
C PHE A 86 -16.42 3.10 -17.45
N PHE A 87 -16.30 2.86 -18.76
CA PHE A 87 -17.30 2.18 -19.57
C PHE A 87 -17.10 0.67 -19.60
N GLY A 88 -18.19 -0.08 -19.76
CA GLY A 88 -18.13 -1.48 -20.19
C GLY A 88 -17.52 -1.63 -21.60
N PRO A 89 -17.21 -2.86 -22.04
CA PRO A 89 -16.68 -3.12 -23.39
C PRO A 89 -17.65 -2.69 -24.50
N GLU A 90 -18.95 -2.82 -24.25
CA GLU A 90 -20.03 -2.44 -25.17
C GLU A 90 -21.07 -1.59 -24.41
N PRO A 91 -20.78 -0.30 -24.16
CA PRO A 91 -21.75 0.58 -23.51
C PRO A 91 -22.92 0.85 -24.45
N HIS A 92 -24.13 1.02 -23.91
CA HIS A 92 -25.31 1.35 -24.71
C HIS A 92 -25.17 2.75 -25.33
N ASP A 93 -24.61 3.69 -24.58
CA ASP A 93 -24.30 5.05 -25.03
C ASP A 93 -23.04 5.59 -24.31
N ILE A 94 -22.41 6.63 -24.85
CA ILE A 94 -21.22 7.28 -24.28
C ILE A 94 -21.63 8.43 -23.36
N ASN A 95 -22.36 8.09 -22.32
CA ASN A 95 -22.83 9.01 -21.29
C ASN A 95 -22.68 8.41 -19.89
N ASP A 96 -22.94 9.21 -18.86
CA ASP A 96 -22.61 8.84 -17.48
C ASP A 96 -23.75 8.05 -16.80
N ALA A 97 -24.73 7.55 -17.55
CA ALA A 97 -25.81 6.72 -17.01
C ALA A 97 -25.27 5.41 -16.42
N ALA A 98 -25.92 4.91 -15.37
CA ALA A 98 -25.41 3.80 -14.56
C ALA A 98 -25.20 2.51 -15.36
N GLU A 99 -26.07 2.23 -16.33
CA GLU A 99 -26.00 1.07 -17.24
C GLU A 99 -24.78 1.08 -18.16
N ASN A 100 -24.19 2.26 -18.40
CA ASN A 100 -22.99 2.41 -19.22
C ASN A 100 -21.71 2.27 -18.37
N GLN A 101 -21.82 2.38 -17.04
CA GLN A 101 -20.68 2.36 -16.13
C GLN A 101 -20.25 0.93 -15.77
N LEU A 102 -18.94 0.71 -15.76
CA LEU A 102 -18.32 -0.54 -15.33
C LEU A 102 -18.27 -0.66 -13.79
N CYS A 103 -18.22 0.48 -13.09
CA CYS A 103 -18.16 0.51 -11.63
C CYS A 103 -19.53 0.18 -11.03
N PRO A 104 -19.66 -0.91 -10.25
CA PRO A 104 -20.97 -1.35 -9.74
C PRO A 104 -21.56 -0.40 -8.68
N THR A 105 -20.73 0.45 -8.07
CA THR A 105 -21.13 1.40 -7.04
C THR A 105 -21.15 2.85 -7.53
N GLY A 106 -20.88 3.10 -8.82
CA GLY A 106 -20.80 4.45 -9.37
C GLY A 106 -19.68 5.31 -8.78
N ALA A 107 -18.60 4.69 -8.26
CA ALA A 107 -17.53 5.39 -7.55
C ALA A 107 -16.59 6.21 -8.45
N ILE A 108 -16.80 6.26 -9.76
CA ILE A 108 -15.96 7.02 -10.68
C ILE A 108 -16.78 8.19 -11.18
N ILE A 109 -16.29 9.40 -10.98
CA ILE A 109 -16.92 10.63 -11.45
C ILE A 109 -16.22 11.03 -12.73
N ARG A 110 -16.99 11.16 -13.80
CA ARG A 110 -16.52 11.63 -15.10
C ARG A 110 -16.87 13.11 -15.25
N LYS A 111 -15.88 13.94 -15.55
CA LYS A 111 -16.02 15.39 -15.69
C LYS A 111 -15.48 15.84 -17.04
N TYR A 112 -16.33 16.49 -17.82
CA TYR A 112 -15.91 17.10 -19.08
C TYR A 112 -14.95 18.27 -18.83
N LEU A 113 -13.80 18.23 -19.51
CA LEU A 113 -12.85 19.33 -19.50
C LEU A 113 -13.24 20.30 -20.63
N LYS A 114 -13.74 21.48 -20.26
CA LYS A 114 -14.29 22.47 -21.20
C LYS A 114 -13.27 23.03 -22.19
N ASP A 115 -11.99 22.98 -21.84
CA ASP A 115 -10.94 23.70 -22.55
C ASP A 115 -10.29 22.88 -23.67
N ASP A 116 -10.48 21.54 -23.69
CA ASP A 116 -9.92 20.64 -24.71
C ASP A 116 -10.98 19.60 -25.16
N ASP A 117 -11.51 19.73 -26.38
CA ASP A 117 -12.30 18.66 -27.00
C ASP A 117 -11.33 17.59 -27.55
N PRO A 118 -11.40 16.30 -27.17
CA PRO A 118 -12.47 15.59 -26.45
C PRO A 118 -11.99 14.93 -25.14
N TYR A 119 -11.57 15.70 -24.13
CA TYR A 119 -10.99 15.16 -22.90
C TYR A 119 -11.94 15.16 -21.70
N TYR A 120 -11.81 14.10 -20.89
CA TYR A 120 -12.58 13.91 -19.67
C TYR A 120 -11.65 13.53 -18.52
N GLU A 121 -11.85 14.20 -17.39
CA GLU A 121 -11.21 13.86 -16.12
C GLU A 121 -12.04 12.81 -15.39
N TYR A 122 -11.34 11.86 -14.78
CA TYR A 122 -11.93 10.79 -13.99
C TYR A 122 -11.42 10.89 -12.56
N THR A 123 -12.32 11.06 -11.59
CA THR A 123 -11.96 11.10 -10.17
C THR A 123 -12.63 9.96 -9.44
N ILE A 124 -11.98 9.41 -8.41
CA ILE A 124 -12.53 8.32 -7.60
C ILE A 124 -13.20 8.89 -6.36
N ASP A 125 -14.49 8.60 -6.18
CA ASP A 125 -15.21 8.81 -4.93
C ASP A 125 -14.92 7.63 -3.99
N GLU A 126 -13.94 7.82 -3.09
CA GLU A 126 -13.43 6.75 -2.24
C GLU A 126 -14.48 6.08 -1.34
N PRO A 127 -15.40 6.81 -0.68
CA PRO A 127 -16.52 6.22 0.07
C PRO A 127 -17.36 5.22 -0.73
N LEU A 128 -17.56 5.44 -2.03
CA LEU A 128 -18.31 4.51 -2.89
C LEU A 128 -17.41 3.39 -3.43
N CYS A 129 -16.09 3.57 -3.44
CA CYS A 129 -15.17 2.61 -4.03
C CYS A 129 -14.96 1.39 -3.12
N MET A 130 -15.52 0.24 -3.49
CA MET A 130 -15.33 -1.01 -2.73
C MET A 130 -14.04 -1.77 -3.07
N GLY A 131 -13.17 -1.23 -3.94
CA GLY A 131 -11.90 -1.88 -4.29
C GLY A 131 -12.01 -3.12 -5.19
N CYS A 132 -13.08 -3.26 -5.98
CA CYS A 132 -13.30 -4.45 -6.81
C CYS A 132 -12.37 -4.57 -8.04
N GLY A 133 -11.69 -3.49 -8.43
CA GLY A 133 -10.69 -3.53 -9.51
C GLY A 133 -11.23 -3.64 -10.94
N LYS A 134 -12.55 -3.68 -11.18
CA LYS A 134 -13.10 -3.75 -12.56
C LYS A 134 -12.59 -2.59 -13.45
N CYS A 135 -12.56 -1.37 -12.91
CA CYS A 135 -12.01 -0.20 -13.60
C CYS A 135 -10.50 -0.30 -13.88
N VAL A 136 -9.77 -0.92 -12.96
CA VAL A 136 -8.32 -1.19 -13.10
C VAL A 136 -8.08 -2.18 -14.23
N LEU A 137 -8.88 -3.24 -14.31
CA LEU A 137 -8.80 -4.22 -15.39
C LEU A 137 -9.04 -3.55 -16.75
N GLY A 138 -10.12 -2.80 -16.90
CA GLY A 138 -10.42 -2.12 -18.17
C GLY A 138 -9.35 -1.09 -18.57
N CYS A 139 -8.83 -0.33 -17.60
CA CYS A 139 -7.77 0.66 -17.83
C CYS A 139 -6.42 0.01 -18.21
N ASN A 140 -6.07 -1.13 -17.60
CA ASN A 140 -4.85 -1.87 -17.95
C ASN A 140 -4.96 -2.58 -19.31
N THR A 141 -6.13 -3.11 -19.67
CA THR A 141 -6.30 -3.88 -20.91
C THR A 141 -6.36 -3.01 -22.15
N PHE A 142 -7.05 -1.87 -22.08
CA PHE A 142 -7.33 -1.03 -23.27
C PHE A 142 -6.87 0.42 -23.13
N GLY A 143 -6.43 0.82 -21.94
CA GLY A 143 -5.90 2.14 -21.67
C GLY A 143 -4.40 2.10 -21.42
N ASN A 144 -3.94 3.05 -20.63
CA ASN A 144 -2.54 3.19 -20.25
C ASN A 144 -2.26 2.73 -18.80
N GLY A 145 -3.21 2.07 -18.16
CA GLY A 145 -3.06 1.56 -16.79
C GLY A 145 -2.93 2.63 -15.70
N SER A 146 -3.43 3.85 -15.93
CA SER A 146 -3.43 4.95 -14.95
C SER A 146 -4.32 4.71 -13.71
N LEU A 147 -5.27 3.76 -13.78
CA LEU A 147 -6.06 3.32 -12.63
C LEU A 147 -5.47 2.03 -12.04
N PHE A 148 -5.25 1.99 -10.73
CA PHE A 148 -4.75 0.81 -10.01
C PHE A 148 -5.27 0.77 -8.58
N LEU A 149 -5.11 -0.38 -7.89
CA LEU A 149 -5.55 -0.53 -6.50
C LEU A 149 -4.42 -0.20 -5.52
N GLN A 150 -4.75 0.49 -4.42
CA GLN A 150 -3.86 0.67 -3.28
C GLN A 150 -4.62 0.45 -1.97
N VAL A 151 -3.91 0.00 -0.94
CA VAL A 151 -4.39 -0.05 0.44
C VAL A 151 -4.31 1.35 1.04
N ARG A 152 -5.43 1.83 1.58
CA ARG A 152 -5.54 3.09 2.32
C ARG A 152 -5.17 2.86 3.78
N HIS A 153 -3.99 3.30 4.19
CA HIS A 153 -3.46 3.05 5.54
C HIS A 153 -4.19 3.82 6.64
N ASP A 154 -4.92 4.88 6.28
CA ASP A 154 -5.87 5.58 7.16
C ASP A 154 -7.09 4.70 7.52
N ARG A 155 -7.38 3.68 6.72
CA ARG A 155 -8.50 2.75 6.92
C ARG A 155 -8.04 1.35 7.35
N CYS A 156 -6.91 0.91 6.82
CA CYS A 156 -6.40 -0.43 7.04
C CYS A 156 -6.05 -0.65 8.51
N LEU A 157 -6.59 -1.72 9.10
CA LEU A 157 -6.26 -2.13 10.47
C LEU A 157 -4.85 -2.73 10.61
N ASN A 158 -4.10 -2.82 9.50
CA ASN A 158 -2.78 -3.43 9.43
C ASN A 158 -2.72 -4.83 10.08
N CYS A 159 -3.69 -5.69 9.76
CA CYS A 159 -3.80 -7.05 10.30
C CYS A 159 -2.48 -7.81 10.17
N ASN A 160 -2.11 -8.60 11.20
CA ASN A 160 -0.88 -9.40 11.18
C ASN A 160 -0.80 -10.31 9.95
N GLU A 161 -1.92 -10.94 9.61
CA GLU A 161 -2.14 -11.66 8.35
C GLU A 161 -3.34 -11.04 7.64
N CYS A 162 -3.11 -10.47 6.46
CA CYS A 162 -4.19 -9.84 5.69
C CYS A 162 -4.98 -10.92 4.95
N SER A 163 -6.27 -11.07 5.26
CA SER A 163 -7.16 -12.03 4.58
C SER A 163 -7.23 -11.80 3.08
N ILE A 164 -7.15 -10.54 2.62
CA ILE A 164 -7.07 -10.23 1.19
C ILE A 164 -5.75 -10.73 0.58
N ALA A 165 -4.63 -10.54 1.28
CA ALA A 165 -3.32 -10.98 0.79
C ALA A 165 -3.27 -12.50 0.64
N VAL A 166 -3.81 -13.25 1.62
CA VAL A 166 -3.93 -14.71 1.58
C VAL A 166 -4.81 -15.15 0.40
N ALA A 167 -5.91 -14.44 0.14
CA ALA A 167 -6.82 -14.74 -0.96
C ALA A 167 -6.36 -14.21 -2.32
N CYS A 168 -5.24 -13.48 -2.41
CA CYS A 168 -4.80 -12.84 -3.65
C CYS A 168 -4.14 -13.86 -4.59
N PRO A 169 -4.76 -14.20 -5.74
CA PRO A 169 -4.24 -15.27 -6.61
C PRO A 169 -2.92 -14.91 -7.31
N SER A 170 -2.64 -13.62 -7.52
CA SER A 170 -1.38 -13.18 -8.14
C SER A 170 -0.26 -12.91 -7.14
N GLY A 171 -0.53 -12.99 -5.82
CA GLY A 171 0.47 -12.68 -4.80
C GLY A 171 0.94 -11.22 -4.82
N ALA A 172 0.08 -10.28 -5.27
CA ALA A 172 0.45 -8.87 -5.44
C ALA A 172 0.69 -8.12 -4.12
N TYR A 173 0.34 -8.69 -2.97
CA TYR A 173 0.49 -8.04 -1.67
C TYR A 173 1.90 -8.21 -1.10
N LYS A 174 2.47 -7.11 -0.61
CA LYS A 174 3.74 -7.12 0.12
C LYS A 174 3.74 -6.20 1.33
N ARG A 175 4.69 -6.42 2.23
CA ARG A 175 4.96 -5.55 3.37
C ARG A 175 5.90 -4.44 2.93
N VAL A 176 5.51 -3.18 3.18
CA VAL A 176 6.28 -1.99 2.81
C VAL A 176 6.56 -1.12 4.04
N PRO A 177 7.66 -0.36 4.05
CA PRO A 177 7.99 0.55 5.15
C PRO A 177 6.99 1.70 5.29
N ALA A 178 6.71 2.14 6.53
CA ALA A 178 5.88 3.32 6.79
C ALA A 178 6.38 4.62 6.16
N ASP A 179 7.69 4.78 5.96
CA ASP A 179 8.30 5.94 5.32
C ASP A 179 8.16 5.93 3.79
N LYS A 180 7.87 4.77 3.19
CA LYS A 180 7.56 4.64 1.76
C LYS A 180 6.42 3.65 1.54
N PRO A 181 5.19 3.99 1.96
CA PRO A 181 4.11 3.02 2.11
C PRO A 181 3.30 2.78 0.82
N TYR A 182 3.50 3.58 -0.23
CA TYR A 182 2.76 3.47 -1.48
C TYR A 182 3.64 3.02 -2.65
N LEU A 183 3.07 2.17 -3.48
CA LEU A 183 3.68 1.62 -4.69
C LEU A 183 2.86 2.14 -5.87
N LEU A 184 3.22 3.34 -6.33
CA LEU A 184 2.47 4.04 -7.35
C LEU A 184 3.01 3.71 -8.74
N LYS A 185 2.11 3.50 -9.70
CA LYS A 185 2.48 3.51 -11.11
C LYS A 185 2.96 4.90 -11.52
N ARG A 186 3.96 4.95 -12.38
CA ARG A 186 4.50 6.18 -12.97
C ARG A 186 4.73 5.98 -14.47
N ALA A 187 4.78 7.09 -15.21
CA ALA A 187 4.91 7.06 -16.67
C ALA A 187 6.21 6.40 -17.16
N ASP A 188 7.24 6.32 -16.32
CA ASP A 188 8.54 5.70 -16.55
C ASP A 188 8.61 4.21 -16.14
N SER A 189 7.49 3.63 -15.68
CA SER A 189 7.43 2.24 -15.18
C SER A 189 6.88 1.23 -16.20
N ALA A 190 6.70 1.65 -17.47
CA ALA A 190 6.19 0.83 -18.57
C ALA A 190 7.32 0.35 -19.51
#